data_AF-A0A848EM28-F1
#
_entry.id   AF-A0A848EM28-F1
#
_cell.length_a   1.000
_cell.length_b   1.000
_cell.length_c   1.000
_cell.angle_alpha   90.00
_cell.angle_beta   90.00
_cell.angle_gamma   90.00
#
_symmetry.space_group_name_H-M   'P 1'
#
loop_
_entity.id
_entity.type
_entity.pdbx_description
1 polymer ?
#
loop_
_entity_poly.entity_id
_entity_poly.type
_entity_poly.pdbx_seq_one_letter_code
_entity_poly.pdbx_strand_id
1 'polypeptide(L)'
;MDDYNNVECLRCGREWYSDKFEKEGDLPDKCHRCYQEEVREIPEPPTRIDVAANRIREKKKELPEQAKQKKHDFVVWKENNRFLIALVKAATVFLSLILGIVYLLFFN
;
A
#
# COMPACT_ATOMS: atom_id res chain seq x y z
N MET A 1 -29.28 9.33 6.80
CA MET A 1 -28.94 8.51 5.63
C MET A 1 -29.12 9.46 4.48
N ASP A 2 -28.02 9.93 3.90
CA ASP A 2 -28.12 10.79 2.72
C ASP A 2 -28.72 9.92 1.60
N ASP A 3 -29.76 10.43 0.95
CA ASP A 3 -30.45 9.72 -0.13
C ASP A 3 -29.44 9.49 -1.26
N TYR A 4 -28.94 8.26 -1.37
CA TYR A 4 -28.04 7.85 -2.43
C TYR A 4 -28.83 7.81 -3.75
N ASN A 5 -28.37 8.57 -4.74
CA ASN A 5 -28.88 8.49 -6.10
C ASN A 5 -28.02 7.50 -6.88
N ASN A 6 -28.64 6.59 -7.61
CA ASN A 6 -27.97 5.54 -8.36
C ASN A 6 -27.94 5.80 -9.88
N VAL A 7 -28.63 6.85 -10.35
CA VAL A 7 -28.66 7.23 -11.76
C VAL A 7 -28.58 8.74 -11.96
N GLU A 8 -27.94 9.14 -13.05
CA GLU A 8 -27.73 10.52 -13.46
C GLU A 8 -28.09 10.72 -14.92
N CYS A 9 -28.74 11.84 -15.25
CA CYS A 9 -28.90 12.27 -16.64
C CYS A 9 -27.75 13.18 -17.06
N LEU A 10 -26.96 12.74 -18.05
CA LEU A 10 -25.81 13.48 -18.57
C LEU A 10 -26.18 14.83 -19.23
N ARG A 11 -27.40 14.93 -19.76
CA ARG A 11 -27.86 16.16 -20.44
C ARG A 11 -28.24 17.28 -19.48
N CYS A 12 -28.99 16.96 -18.43
CA CYS A 12 -29.55 17.96 -17.52
C CYS A 12 -28.94 17.94 -16.11
N GLY A 13 -28.00 17.02 -15.85
CA GLY A 13 -27.32 16.85 -14.57
C GLY A 13 -28.25 16.45 -13.42
N ARG A 14 -29.46 15.96 -13.73
CA ARG A 14 -30.36 15.48 -12.68
C ARG A 14 -29.91 14.11 -12.21
N GLU A 15 -29.72 13.98 -10.92
CA GLU A 15 -29.51 12.71 -10.22
C GLU A 15 -30.81 12.29 -9.54
N TRP A 16 -31.09 10.99 -9.53
CA TRP A 16 -32.21 10.43 -8.78
C TRP A 16 -31.94 8.97 -8.43
N TYR A 17 -32.74 8.43 -7.52
CA TYR A 17 -32.77 7.01 -7.23
C TYR A 17 -33.81 6.31 -8.11
N SER A 18 -33.39 5.26 -8.80
CA SER A 18 -34.22 4.40 -9.63
C SER A 18 -34.26 2.99 -9.04
N ASP A 19 -35.43 2.60 -8.54
CA ASP A 19 -35.71 1.23 -8.10
C ASP A 19 -35.50 0.20 -9.21
N LYS A 20 -35.77 0.58 -10.46
CA LYS A 20 -35.58 -0.30 -11.63
C LYS A 20 -34.11 -0.65 -11.79
N PHE A 21 -33.23 0.36 -11.70
CA PHE A 21 -31.80 0.14 -11.79
C PHE A 21 -31.25 -0.68 -10.62
N GLU A 22 -31.74 -0.42 -9.39
CA GLU A 22 -31.30 -1.18 -8.22
C GLU A 22 -31.73 -2.66 -8.24
N LYS A 23 -32.97 -2.95 -8.64
CA LYS A 23 -33.54 -4.31 -8.56
C LYS A 23 -33.27 -5.15 -9.81
N GLU A 24 -33.30 -4.52 -10.98
CA GLU A 24 -33.22 -5.21 -12.28
C GLU A 24 -31.84 -5.01 -12.94
N GLY A 25 -31.07 -4.00 -12.52
CA GLY A 25 -29.81 -3.62 -13.17
C GLY A 25 -30.00 -2.82 -14.46
N ASP A 26 -31.26 -2.52 -14.83
CA ASP A 26 -31.60 -1.83 -16.07
C ASP A 26 -31.69 -0.31 -15.84
N LEU A 27 -30.91 0.44 -16.61
CA LEU A 27 -30.99 1.90 -16.60
C LEU A 27 -32.36 2.37 -17.13
N PRO A 28 -32.92 3.46 -16.57
CA PRO A 28 -34.11 4.07 -17.12
C PRO A 28 -33.87 4.54 -18.55
N ASP A 29 -34.78 4.20 -19.47
CA ASP A 29 -34.65 4.58 -20.88
C ASP A 29 -34.60 6.09 -21.07
N LYS A 30 -35.25 6.87 -20.20
CA LYS A 30 -35.36 8.34 -20.32
C LYS A 30 -35.28 9.04 -18.99
N CYS A 31 -34.64 10.20 -18.98
CA CYS A 31 -34.69 11.12 -17.85
C CYS A 31 -36.10 11.70 -17.66
N HIS A 32 -36.65 11.61 -16.44
CA HIS A 32 -37.98 12.17 -16.13
C HIS A 32 -38.08 13.69 -16.23
N ARG A 33 -36.95 14.42 -16.25
CA ARG A 33 -36.93 15.89 -16.36
C ARG A 33 -36.83 16.38 -17.80
N CYS A 34 -35.90 15.85 -18.57
CA CYS A 34 -35.64 16.31 -19.94
C CYS A 34 -36.09 15.32 -21.03
N TYR A 35 -36.61 14.15 -20.66
CA TYR A 35 -37.14 13.10 -21.55
C TYR A 35 -36.15 12.59 -22.61
N GLN A 36 -34.86 12.60 -22.27
CA GLN A 36 -33.76 12.19 -23.15
C GLN A 36 -33.11 10.92 -22.64
N GLU A 37 -32.50 10.16 -23.55
CA GLU A 37 -32.00 8.79 -23.33
C GLU A 37 -30.56 8.75 -22.79
N GLU A 38 -29.99 9.91 -22.48
CA GLU A 38 -28.64 10.04 -21.92
C GLU A 38 -28.66 9.89 -20.39
N VAL A 39 -28.91 8.66 -19.93
CA VAL A 39 -28.90 8.27 -18.51
C VAL A 39 -27.71 7.35 -18.24
N ARG A 40 -27.01 7.58 -17.13
CA ARG A 40 -25.87 6.76 -16.67
C ARG A 40 -26.07 6.30 -15.24
N GLU A 41 -25.40 5.21 -14.90
CA GLU A 41 -25.22 4.76 -13.52
C GLU A 41 -24.32 5.74 -12.75
N ILE A 42 -24.71 6.02 -11.51
CA ILE A 42 -23.83 6.59 -10.49
C ILE A 42 -23.25 5.40 -9.72
N PRO A 43 -21.92 5.23 -9.64
CA PRO A 43 -21.34 4.14 -8.89
C PRO A 43 -21.60 4.31 -7.39
N GLU A 44 -21.86 3.20 -6.71
CA GLU A 44 -22.07 3.21 -5.27
C GLU A 44 -20.85 3.80 -4.55
N PRO A 45 -21.07 4.64 -3.52
CA PRO A 45 -19.98 5.13 -2.72
C PRO A 45 -19.26 3.92 -2.09
N PRO A 46 -17.92 3.87 -2.17
CA PRO A 46 -17.17 2.71 -1.73
C PRO A 46 -17.44 2.46 -0.25
N THR A 47 -17.71 1.21 0.10
CA THR A 47 -17.93 0.85 1.51
C THR A 47 -16.63 1.01 2.29
N ARG A 48 -16.73 1.05 3.63
CA ARG A 48 -15.51 1.04 4.49
C ARG A 48 -14.60 -0.17 4.20
N ILE A 49 -15.19 -1.29 3.77
CA ILE A 49 -14.46 -2.51 3.42
C ILE A 49 -13.69 -2.31 2.12
N ASP A 50 -14.31 -1.70 1.11
CA ASP A 50 -13.67 -1.41 -0.18
C ASP A 50 -12.51 -0.42 -0.03
N VAL A 51 -12.70 0.61 0.80
CA VAL A 51 -11.63 1.56 1.15
C VAL A 51 -10.47 0.85 1.84
N ALA A 52 -10.75 -0.06 2.78
CA ALA A 52 -9.71 -0.84 3.45
C ALA A 52 -8.98 -1.80 2.49
N ALA A 53 -9.71 -2.48 1.60
CA ALA A 53 -9.15 -3.36 0.60
C ALA A 53 -8.23 -2.62 -0.39
N ASN A 54 -8.63 -1.43 -0.84
CA ASN A 54 -7.79 -0.59 -1.71
C ASN A 54 -6.51 -0.14 -1.00
N ARG A 55 -6.58 0.30 0.26
CA ARG A 55 -5.38 0.63 1.06
C ARG A 55 -4.42 -0.56 1.19
N ILE A 56 -4.94 -1.77 1.37
CA ILE A 56 -4.10 -2.98 1.45
C ILE A 56 -3.43 -3.27 0.09
N ARG A 57 -4.17 -3.12 -1.02
CA ARG A 57 -3.63 -3.30 -2.37
C ARG A 57 -2.53 -2.28 -2.69
N GLU A 58 -2.71 -1.02 -2.32
CA GLU A 58 -1.70 0.04 -2.49
C GLU A 58 -0.43 -0.28 -1.68
N LYS A 59 -0.58 -0.58 -0.38
CA LYS A 59 0.56 -0.96 0.47
C LYS A 59 1.31 -2.19 -0.06
N LYS A 60 0.59 -3.17 -0.64
CA LYS A 60 1.20 -4.37 -1.25
C LYS A 60 2.08 -4.02 -2.46
N LYS A 61 1.76 -2.95 -3.21
CA LYS A 61 2.58 -2.49 -4.34
C LYS A 61 3.83 -1.73 -3.88
N GLU A 62 3.75 -0.99 -2.78
CA GLU A 62 4.87 -0.19 -2.25
C GLU A 62 5.92 -1.01 -1.47
N LEU A 63 5.47 -2.02 -0.72
CA LEU A 63 6.33 -2.92 0.07
C LEU A 63 7.53 -3.51 -0.70
N PRO A 64 7.38 -4.05 -1.94
CA PRO A 64 8.51 -4.60 -2.67
C PRO A 64 9.55 -3.55 -3.10
N GLU A 65 9.13 -2.31 -3.37
CA GLU A 65 10.06 -1.23 -3.77
C GLU A 65 10.86 -0.74 -2.58
N GLN A 66 10.20 -0.54 -1.42
CA GLN A 66 10.89 -0.19 -0.18
C GLN A 66 11.88 -1.28 0.26
N ALA A 67 11.52 -2.56 0.07
CA ALA A 67 12.43 -3.67 0.35
C ALA A 67 13.64 -3.70 -0.58
N LYS A 68 13.49 -3.34 -1.86
CA LYS A 68 14.60 -3.23 -2.81
C LYS A 68 15.53 -2.06 -2.45
N GLN A 69 14.97 -0.90 -2.12
CA GLN A 69 15.75 0.28 -1.70
C GLN A 69 16.57 -0.02 -0.45
N LYS A 70 15.95 -0.58 0.60
CA LYS A 70 16.68 -0.96 1.84
C LYS A 70 17.82 -1.94 1.60
N LYS A 71 17.66 -2.90 0.68
CA LYS A 71 18.73 -3.83 0.30
C LYS A 71 19.88 -3.10 -0.38
N HIS A 72 19.57 -2.19 -1.30
CA HIS A 72 20.58 -1.39 -1.99
C HIS A 72 21.35 -0.51 -1.00
N ASP A 73 20.64 0.20 -0.12
CA ASP A 73 21.25 1.06 0.90
C ASP A 73 22.15 0.27 1.84
N PHE A 74 21.74 -0.95 2.24
CA PHE A 74 22.56 -1.83 3.06
C PHE A 74 23.85 -2.26 2.34
N VAL A 75 23.78 -2.57 1.05
CA VAL A 75 24.97 -2.92 0.24
C VAL A 75 25.93 -1.74 0.16
N VAL A 76 25.42 -0.55 -0.18
CA VAL A 76 26.22 0.68 -0.25
C VAL A 76 26.85 1.01 1.10
N TRP A 77 26.08 0.93 2.18
CA TRP A 77 26.60 1.14 3.53
C TRP A 77 27.73 0.14 3.87
N LYS A 78 27.53 -1.14 3.55
CA LYS A 78 28.51 -2.19 3.81
C LYS A 78 29.80 -1.99 3.01
N GLU A 79 29.71 -1.54 1.77
CA GLU A 79 30.87 -1.20 0.94
C GLU A 79 31.62 0.01 1.49
N ASN A 80 30.92 1.10 1.81
CA ASN A 80 31.55 2.31 2.38
C ASN A 80 32.23 2.03 3.73
N ASN A 81 31.66 1.15 4.55
CA ASN A 81 32.18 0.80 5.86
C ASN A 81 33.07 -0.45 5.86
N ARG A 82 33.45 -0.98 4.68
CA ARG A 82 34.18 -2.25 4.56
C ARG A 82 35.47 -2.28 5.40
N PHE A 83 36.24 -1.18 5.39
CA PHE A 83 37.48 -1.06 6.17
C PHE A 83 37.22 -1.03 7.67
N LEU A 84 36.21 -0.28 8.13
CA LEU A 84 35.82 -0.23 9.54
C LEU A 84 35.34 -1.60 10.03
N ILE A 85 34.52 -2.29 9.23
CA ILE A 85 34.06 -3.66 9.53
C ILE A 85 35.25 -4.61 9.63
N ALA A 86 36.25 -4.48 8.75
CA ALA A 86 37.46 -5.31 8.80
C ALA A 86 38.30 -5.05 10.06
N LEU A 87 38.47 -3.78 10.44
CA LEU A 87 39.18 -3.39 11.67
C LEU A 87 38.49 -3.91 12.93
N VAL A 88 37.16 -3.76 13.03
CA VAL A 88 36.39 -4.29 14.16
C VAL A 88 36.54 -5.80 14.25
N LYS A 89 36.46 -6.53 13.12
CA LYS A 89 36.67 -7.98 13.10
C LYS A 89 38.06 -8.36 13.56
N ALA A 90 39.10 -7.71 13.04
CA ALA A 90 40.46 -7.96 13.47
C ALA A 90 40.63 -7.71 14.97
N ALA A 91 40.13 -6.57 15.47
CA ALA A 91 40.17 -6.23 16.89
C ALA A 91 39.48 -7.28 17.76
N THR A 92 38.31 -7.78 17.37
CA THR A 92 37.62 -8.85 18.12
C THR A 92 38.42 -10.15 18.17
N VAL A 93 39.12 -10.51 17.09
CA VAL A 93 39.98 -11.70 17.04
C VAL A 93 41.23 -11.51 17.91
N PHE A 94 41.87 -10.33 17.87
CA PHE A 94 43.00 -10.05 18.74
C PHE A 94 42.60 -10.04 20.22
N LEU A 95 41.46 -9.45 20.55
CA LEU A 95 40.95 -9.42 21.92
C LEU A 95 40.68 -10.84 22.45
N SER A 96 40.07 -11.71 21.63
CA SER A 96 39.80 -13.09 22.04
C SER A 96 41.08 -13.91 22.24
N LEU A 97 42.10 -13.70 21.41
CA LEU A 97 43.42 -14.32 21.59
C LEU A 97 44.10 -13.86 22.88
N ILE A 98 44.09 -12.55 23.16
CA ILE A 98 44.67 -11.99 24.39
C ILE A 98 43.96 -12.57 25.62
N LEU A 99 42.63 -12.60 25.62
CA LEU A 99 41.84 -13.19 26.71
C LEU A 99 42.16 -14.67 26.89
N GLY A 100 42.31 -15.43 25.81
CA GLY A 100 42.72 -16.84 25.87
C GLY A 100 44.11 -17.03 26.48
N ILE A 101 45.08 -16.19 26.13
CA ILE A 101 46.43 -16.23 26.71
C ILE A 101 46.41 -15.85 28.19
N VAL A 102 45.69 -14.79 28.57
CA VAL A 102 45.53 -14.37 29.97
C VAL A 102 44.88 -15.50 30.78
N TYR A 103 43.84 -16.14 30.25
CA TYR A 103 43.20 -17.28 30.90
C TYR A 103 44.20 -18.42 31.14
N LEU A 104 45.00 -18.78 30.12
CA LEU A 104 46.01 -19.84 30.24
C LEU A 104 47.16 -19.49 31.21
N LEU A 105 47.48 -18.21 31.40
CA LEU A 105 48.57 -17.78 32.30
C LEU A 105 48.15 -17.69 33.77
N PHE A 106 46.88 -17.42 34.05
CA PHE A 106 46.40 -17.16 35.41
C PHE A 106 45.49 -18.24 35.99
N PHE A 107 44.90 -19.10 35.14
CA PHE A 107 43.93 -20.13 35.56
C PHE A 107 44.38 -21.56 35.20
N ASN A 108 45.64 -21.73 34.82
CA ASN A 108 46.33 -23.01 34.64
C ASN A 108 47.46 -23.10 35.68
#